data_AF-A0A7L2Z5R2-F1
#
_entry.id   AF-A0A7L2Z5R2-F1
#
_cell.length_a   1.000
_cell.length_b   1.000
_cell.length_c   1.000
_cell.angle_alpha   90.00
_cell.angle_beta   90.00
_cell.angle_gamma   90.00
#
_symmetry.space_group_name_H-M   'P 1'
#
loop_
_entity.id
_entity.type
_entity.pdbx_description
1 polymer ?
#
loop_
_entity_poly.entity_id
_entity_poly.type
_entity_poly.pdbx_seq_one_letter_code
_entity_poly.pdbx_strand_id
1 'polypeptide(L)'
;KNNGGCSEFAICNDTELTGRTCTCKENYIGDGFKCRGNIAQELLRNSNTSRFYYHLEALSIGDIAGPGPFTLFVPRTDILNSDPRVKNWIARGVMAQVIRYHMVGCASLLYNDLKTVTNITSLHGDPIHISYSQNSLVLNNKAEVILSDAVSTNGVIHVIDQILVP
;
A
#
# COMPACT_ATOMS: atom_id res chain seq x y z
N LYS A 1 5.56 -26.11 18.29
CA LYS A 1 5.74 -24.77 18.90
C LYS A 1 5.44 -23.72 17.83
N ASN A 2 4.28 -23.07 17.87
CA ASN A 2 3.81 -22.09 16.87
C ASN A 2 3.58 -20.73 17.55
N ASN A 3 4.59 -20.11 18.16
CA ASN A 3 4.50 -18.83 18.90
C ASN A 3 3.20 -18.60 19.71
N GLY A 4 2.65 -19.65 20.34
CA GLY A 4 1.33 -19.58 20.99
C GLY A 4 0.19 -19.10 20.09
N GLY A 5 0.19 -19.34 18.78
CA GLY A 5 -0.78 -18.84 17.81
C GLY A 5 -0.66 -17.35 17.48
N CYS A 6 0.28 -16.62 18.09
CA CYS A 6 0.54 -15.22 17.79
C CYS A 6 1.19 -15.05 16.41
N SER A 7 1.13 -13.84 15.87
CA SER A 7 1.89 -13.47 14.67
C SER A 7 3.39 -13.80 14.85
N GLU A 8 4.09 -14.11 13.77
CA GLU A 8 5.56 -14.18 13.78
C GLU A 8 6.22 -12.84 14.18
N PHE A 9 5.48 -11.74 14.01
CA PHE A 9 5.86 -10.38 14.42
C PHE A 9 5.24 -9.96 15.75
N ALA A 10 4.83 -10.92 16.58
CA ALA A 10 4.34 -10.68 17.94
C ALA A 10 5.15 -11.44 18.98
N ILE A 11 5.12 -10.92 20.21
CA ILE A 11 5.62 -11.55 21.42
C ILE A 11 4.44 -12.21 22.12
N CYS A 12 4.57 -13.51 22.40
CA CYS A 12 3.61 -14.28 23.19
C CYS A 12 4.02 -14.23 24.66
N ASN A 13 3.22 -13.59 25.51
CA ASN A 13 3.41 -13.56 26.96
C ASN A 13 2.42 -14.51 27.63
N ASP A 14 2.93 -15.43 28.45
CA ASP A 14 2.12 -16.31 29.29
C ASP A 14 1.64 -15.54 30.53
N THR A 15 0.36 -15.65 30.88
CA THR A 15 -0.18 -15.02 32.09
C THR A 15 -0.52 -16.09 33.12
N GLU A 16 -0.22 -15.82 34.39
CA GLU A 16 -0.34 -16.78 35.51
C GLU A 16 -1.76 -17.36 35.70
N LEU A 17 -2.78 -16.80 35.04
CA LEU A 17 -4.20 -17.14 35.17
C LEU A 17 -4.82 -17.77 33.91
N THR A 18 -4.08 -18.63 33.20
CA THR A 18 -4.52 -19.45 32.03
C THR A 18 -4.73 -18.73 30.69
N GLY A 19 -4.40 -17.44 30.61
CA GLY A 19 -4.45 -16.67 29.36
C GLY A 19 -3.07 -16.50 28.71
N ARG A 20 -3.03 -16.47 27.37
CA ARG A 20 -1.86 -15.97 26.62
C ARG A 20 -2.21 -14.62 26.03
N THR A 21 -1.25 -13.70 26.02
CA THR A 21 -1.41 -12.40 25.34
C THR A 21 -0.41 -12.30 24.19
N CYS A 22 -0.87 -11.83 23.04
CA CYS A 22 -0.03 -11.56 21.88
C CYS A 22 0.11 -10.05 21.74
N THR A 23 1.35 -9.54 21.70
CA THR A 23 1.62 -8.12 21.49
C THR A 23 2.54 -7.96 20.29
N CYS A 24 2.20 -7.09 19.33
CA CYS A 24 3.08 -6.85 18.18
C CYS A 24 4.46 -6.33 18.64
N LYS A 25 5.52 -6.77 17.97
CA LYS A 25 6.89 -6.30 18.18
C LYS A 25 6.99 -4.80 17.85
N GLU A 26 8.06 -4.18 18.31
CA GLU A 26 8.38 -2.79 17.97
C GLU A 26 8.36 -2.59 16.45
N ASN A 27 7.79 -1.46 16.00
CA ASN A 27 7.59 -1.11 14.58
C ASN A 27 6.56 -1.97 13.82
N TYR A 28 5.71 -2.72 14.54
CA TYR A 28 4.54 -3.39 13.98
C TYR A 28 3.26 -2.92 14.68
N ILE A 29 2.15 -2.92 13.94
CA ILE A 29 0.81 -2.60 14.44
C ILE A 29 -0.14 -3.78 14.25
N GLY A 30 -1.18 -3.88 15.08
CA GLY A 30 -2.21 -4.90 14.96
C GLY A 30 -2.70 -5.41 16.32
N ASP A 31 -3.40 -6.55 16.29
CA ASP A 31 -4.01 -7.18 17.46
C ASP A 31 -3.10 -8.25 18.12
N GLY A 32 -1.83 -8.34 17.71
CA GLY A 32 -0.88 -9.36 18.17
C GLY A 32 -1.01 -10.71 17.47
N PHE A 33 -2.18 -11.04 16.89
CA PHE A 33 -2.36 -12.22 16.06
C PHE A 33 -2.06 -11.94 14.59
N LYS A 34 -2.39 -10.73 14.13
CA LYS A 34 -2.03 -10.18 12.83
C LYS A 34 -1.28 -8.86 13.03
N CYS A 35 0.04 -8.93 12.91
CA CYS A 35 0.92 -7.77 12.98
C CYS A 35 1.38 -7.37 11.58
N ARG A 36 1.33 -6.07 11.30
CA ARG A 36 1.69 -5.45 10.01
C ARG A 36 2.83 -4.45 10.21
N GLY A 37 3.77 -4.47 9.27
CA GLY A 37 4.93 -3.59 9.28
C GLY A 37 4.69 -2.28 8.53
N ASN A 38 5.78 -1.68 8.08
CA ASN A 38 5.71 -0.51 7.20
C ASN A 38 5.24 -0.90 5.78
N ILE A 39 4.90 0.10 4.97
CA ILE A 39 4.40 -0.10 3.61
C ILE A 39 5.37 -0.94 2.76
N ALA A 40 6.68 -0.68 2.81
CA ALA A 40 7.65 -1.44 2.02
C ALA A 40 7.62 -2.94 2.34
N GLN A 41 7.55 -3.28 3.63
CA GLN A 41 7.41 -4.68 4.09
C GLN A 41 6.08 -5.28 3.64
N GLU A 42 4.97 -4.57 3.78
CA GLU A 42 3.65 -5.08 3.42
C GLU A 42 3.48 -5.25 1.90
N LEU A 43 4.05 -4.35 1.09
CA LEU A 43 4.09 -4.48 -0.36
C LEU A 43 4.80 -5.76 -0.80
N LEU A 44 5.98 -6.03 -0.23
CA LEU A 44 6.80 -7.21 -0.54
C LEU A 44 6.10 -8.51 -0.14
N ARG A 45 5.42 -8.52 1.02
CA ARG A 45 4.79 -9.73 1.58
C ARG A 45 3.52 -10.17 0.85
N ASN A 46 2.88 -9.27 0.10
CA ASN A 46 1.64 -9.56 -0.61
C ASN A 46 1.90 -9.77 -2.11
N SER A 47 1.54 -10.94 -2.63
CA SER A 47 1.73 -11.30 -4.05
C SER A 47 0.99 -10.37 -5.02
N ASN A 48 -0.11 -9.74 -4.58
CA ASN A 48 -0.85 -8.77 -5.38
C ASN A 48 -0.14 -7.41 -5.52
N THR A 49 0.85 -7.12 -4.69
CA THR A 49 1.52 -5.80 -4.65
C THR A 49 3.04 -5.89 -4.77
N SER A 50 3.63 -7.08 -4.63
CA SER A 50 5.08 -7.27 -4.60
C SER A 50 5.79 -6.77 -5.87
N ARG A 51 5.11 -6.78 -7.01
CA ARG A 51 5.67 -6.22 -8.25
C ARG A 51 5.92 -4.72 -8.15
N PHE A 52 5.07 -3.98 -7.44
CA PHE A 52 5.26 -2.56 -7.19
C PHE A 52 6.48 -2.31 -6.30
N TYR A 53 6.68 -3.13 -5.25
CA TYR A 53 7.89 -3.08 -4.42
C TYR A 53 9.17 -3.26 -5.25
N TYR A 54 9.20 -4.25 -6.15
CA TYR A 54 10.37 -4.46 -7.00
C TYR A 54 10.64 -3.29 -7.96
N HIS A 55 9.62 -2.54 -8.37
CA HIS A 55 9.83 -1.30 -9.13
C HIS A 55 10.43 -0.18 -8.27
N LEU A 56 10.00 -0.03 -7.02
CA LEU A 56 10.61 0.92 -6.09
C LEU A 56 12.10 0.63 -5.90
N GLU A 57 12.45 -0.64 -5.64
CA GLU A 57 13.85 -1.08 -5.47
C GLU A 57 14.68 -0.87 -6.73
N ALA A 58 14.20 -1.34 -7.89
CA ALA A 58 14.93 -1.24 -9.16
C ALA A 58 15.17 0.21 -9.61
N LEU A 59 14.30 1.13 -9.19
CA LEU A 59 14.40 2.57 -9.50
C LEU A 59 15.00 3.38 -8.36
N SER A 60 15.41 2.73 -7.24
CA SER A 60 15.93 3.39 -6.04
C SER A 60 15.02 4.50 -5.50
N ILE A 61 13.70 4.25 -5.49
CA ILE A 61 12.69 5.19 -4.98
C ILE A 61 12.52 4.98 -3.48
N GLY A 62 13.08 5.89 -2.69
CA GLY A 62 13.02 5.88 -1.22
C GLY A 62 11.91 6.74 -0.61
N ASP A 63 11.00 7.30 -1.42
CA ASP A 63 10.02 8.31 -0.97
C ASP A 63 9.14 7.83 0.20
N ILE A 64 8.88 6.50 0.28
CA ILE A 64 8.03 5.87 1.32
C ILE A 64 8.81 5.29 2.51
N ALA A 65 10.12 5.50 2.57
CA ALA A 65 10.98 4.97 3.64
C ALA A 65 10.84 5.78 4.96
N GLY A 66 10.32 7.00 4.87
CA GLY A 66 10.09 7.86 6.03
C GLY A 66 8.94 7.41 6.94
N PRO A 67 8.70 8.13 8.04
CA PRO A 67 7.64 7.82 9.01
C PRO A 67 6.22 8.00 8.45
N GLY A 68 6.05 8.64 7.29
CA GLY A 68 4.75 8.92 6.70
C GLY A 68 4.01 10.08 7.39
N PRO A 69 2.66 10.13 7.31
CA PRO A 69 1.80 9.12 6.71
C PRO A 69 1.80 9.14 5.17
N PHE A 70 1.61 7.98 4.55
CA PHE A 70 1.46 7.81 3.11
C PHE A 70 0.12 7.14 2.74
N THR A 71 -0.38 7.42 1.54
CA THR A 71 -1.44 6.65 0.89
C THR A 71 -0.94 6.17 -0.46
N LEU A 72 -0.95 4.85 -0.68
CA LEU A 72 -0.52 4.25 -1.94
C LEU A 72 -1.69 3.63 -2.68
N PHE A 73 -1.80 3.91 -3.97
CA PHE A 73 -2.71 3.24 -4.91
C PHE A 73 -1.90 2.26 -5.76
N VAL A 74 -1.89 0.99 -5.42
CA VAL A 74 -0.96 0.00 -5.99
C VAL A 74 -1.67 -0.82 -7.06
N PRO A 75 -1.25 -0.76 -8.34
CA PRO A 75 -1.79 -1.64 -9.35
C PRO A 75 -1.47 -3.09 -9.01
N ARG A 76 -2.46 -3.97 -9.18
CA ARG A 76 -2.28 -5.40 -8.93
C ARG A 76 -1.12 -5.96 -9.78
N THR A 77 -0.37 -6.89 -9.20
CA THR A 77 0.86 -7.46 -9.80
C THR A 77 0.68 -7.98 -11.22
N ASP A 78 -0.45 -8.61 -11.53
CA ASP A 78 -0.78 -9.10 -12.88
C ASP A 78 -0.88 -7.96 -13.91
N ILE A 79 -1.42 -6.80 -13.53
CA ILE A 79 -1.51 -5.61 -14.37
C ILE A 79 -0.11 -5.06 -14.66
N LEU A 80 0.75 -4.91 -13.63
CA LEU A 80 2.13 -4.45 -13.81
C LEU A 80 2.99 -5.42 -14.64
N ASN A 81 2.68 -6.71 -14.61
CA ASN A 81 3.40 -7.72 -15.38
C ASN A 81 2.97 -7.79 -16.85
N SER A 82 1.69 -7.53 -17.13
CA SER A 82 1.09 -7.75 -18.45
C SER A 82 1.00 -6.48 -19.31
N ASP A 83 0.93 -5.29 -18.71
CA ASP A 83 0.76 -4.05 -19.46
C ASP A 83 2.01 -3.74 -20.33
N PRO A 84 1.88 -3.68 -21.67
CA PRO A 84 3.01 -3.46 -22.57
C PRO A 84 3.67 -2.09 -22.38
N ARG A 85 2.94 -1.11 -21.83
CA ARG A 85 3.46 0.25 -21.58
C ARG A 85 4.55 0.23 -20.51
N VAL A 86 4.54 -0.72 -19.57
CA VAL A 86 5.55 -0.83 -18.51
C VAL A 86 6.95 -0.98 -19.09
N LYS A 87 7.13 -1.85 -20.10
CA LYS A 87 8.43 -2.01 -20.79
C LYS A 87 8.87 -0.71 -21.48
N ASN A 88 7.93 -0.01 -22.11
CA ASN A 88 8.20 1.26 -22.77
C ASN A 88 8.63 2.35 -21.76
N TRP A 89 7.94 2.44 -20.62
CA TRP A 89 8.27 3.40 -19.57
C TRP A 89 9.64 3.16 -18.94
N ILE A 90 10.00 1.89 -18.73
CA ILE A 90 11.34 1.51 -18.26
C ILE A 90 12.39 1.91 -19.29
N ALA A 91 12.21 1.54 -20.56
CA ALA A 91 13.16 1.85 -21.63
C ALA A 91 13.35 3.36 -21.86
N ARG A 92 12.29 4.16 -21.65
CA ARG A 92 12.32 5.62 -21.76
C ARG A 92 12.75 6.34 -20.47
N GLY A 93 12.94 5.62 -19.36
CA GLY A 93 13.32 6.21 -18.08
C GLY A 93 12.19 7.00 -17.37
N VAL A 94 10.92 6.84 -17.78
CA VAL A 94 9.77 7.55 -17.19
C VAL A 94 9.05 6.75 -16.11
N MET A 95 9.44 5.48 -15.89
CA MET A 95 8.77 4.61 -14.90
C MET A 95 8.78 5.18 -13.49
N ALA A 96 9.82 5.92 -13.09
CA ALA A 96 9.89 6.53 -11.76
C ALA A 96 8.82 7.61 -11.54
N GLN A 97 8.44 8.35 -12.58
CA GLN A 97 7.34 9.32 -12.54
C GLN A 97 5.99 8.61 -12.41
N VAL A 98 5.79 7.53 -13.18
CA VAL A 98 4.58 6.69 -13.09
C VAL A 98 4.43 6.12 -11.69
N ILE A 99 5.49 5.58 -11.08
CA ILE A 99 5.44 5.06 -9.71
C ILE A 99 5.10 6.16 -8.69
N ARG A 100 5.69 7.36 -8.81
CA ARG A 100 5.37 8.51 -7.94
C ARG A 100 3.93 8.98 -8.05
N TYR A 101 3.31 8.82 -9.21
CA TYR A 101 1.91 9.17 -9.41
C TYR A 101 0.94 8.26 -8.62
N HIS A 102 1.40 7.09 -8.17
CA HIS A 102 0.61 6.16 -7.35
C HIS A 102 0.77 6.40 -5.84
N MET A 103 1.54 7.42 -5.44
CA MET A 103 1.88 7.67 -4.05
C MET A 103 1.37 9.05 -3.65
N VAL A 104 0.81 9.16 -2.45
CA VAL A 104 0.40 10.42 -1.82
C VAL A 104 1.14 10.54 -0.49
N GLY A 105 1.78 11.67 -0.26
CA GLY A 105 2.43 11.99 1.00
C GLY A 105 1.54 12.76 1.96
N CYS A 106 1.94 12.80 3.23
CA CYS A 106 1.32 13.60 4.30
C CYS A 106 -0.15 13.29 4.60
N ALA A 107 -0.68 12.16 4.11
CA ALA A 107 -2.05 11.75 4.36
C ALA A 107 -2.16 10.22 4.36
N SER A 108 -2.80 9.67 5.40
CA SER A 108 -3.26 8.27 5.44
C SER A 108 -4.76 8.27 5.26
N LEU A 109 -5.23 7.95 4.05
CA LEU A 109 -6.62 8.07 3.66
C LEU A 109 -7.24 6.69 3.54
N LEU A 110 -8.16 6.36 4.43
CA LEU A 110 -8.94 5.13 4.34
C LEU A 110 -10.00 5.25 3.24
N TYR A 111 -10.60 4.13 2.86
CA TYR A 111 -11.64 4.07 1.83
C TYR A 111 -12.77 5.07 2.06
N ASN A 112 -13.18 5.27 3.31
CA ASN A 112 -14.24 6.23 3.65
C ASN A 112 -13.78 7.69 3.50
N ASP A 113 -12.51 8.00 3.75
CA ASP A 113 -11.97 9.34 3.54
C ASP A 113 -11.98 9.68 2.04
N LEU A 114 -11.59 8.71 1.21
CA LEU A 114 -11.55 8.84 -0.25
C LEU A 114 -12.93 9.12 -0.87
N LYS A 115 -14.05 8.75 -0.20
CA LYS A 115 -15.41 9.09 -0.68
C LYS A 115 -15.74 10.58 -0.55
N THR A 116 -15.03 11.29 0.32
CA THR A 116 -15.30 12.71 0.64
C THR A 116 -14.35 13.67 -0.08
N VAL A 117 -13.32 13.14 -0.73
CA VAL A 117 -12.29 13.91 -1.42
C VAL A 117 -12.47 13.76 -2.92
N THR A 118 -12.31 14.85 -3.66
CA THR A 118 -12.46 14.87 -5.13
C THR A 118 -11.13 14.84 -5.86
N ASN A 119 -10.07 15.40 -5.28
CA ASN A 119 -8.74 15.46 -5.87
C ASN A 119 -7.66 15.35 -4.79
N ILE A 120 -6.57 14.64 -5.09
CA ILE A 120 -5.43 14.47 -4.18
C ILE A 120 -4.14 14.63 -4.96
N THR A 121 -3.21 15.43 -4.44
CA THR A 121 -1.91 15.63 -5.10
C THR A 121 -1.01 14.42 -4.86
N SER A 122 -0.56 13.79 -5.94
CA SER A 122 0.40 12.69 -5.85
C SER A 122 1.83 13.21 -5.60
N LEU A 123 2.76 12.32 -5.26
CA LEU A 123 4.19 12.65 -5.16
C LEU A 123 4.83 12.95 -6.51
N HIS A 124 4.14 12.68 -7.64
CA HIS A 124 4.52 13.21 -8.95
C HIS A 124 4.28 14.71 -9.07
N GLY A 125 3.33 15.26 -8.30
CA GLY A 125 2.89 16.66 -8.34
C GLY A 125 1.54 16.86 -9.03
N ASP A 126 1.13 15.93 -9.90
CA ASP A 126 -0.18 16.00 -10.55
C ASP A 126 -1.30 15.42 -9.67
N PRO A 127 -2.53 15.95 -9.77
CA PRO A 127 -3.65 15.47 -8.99
C PRO A 127 -4.17 14.13 -9.51
N ILE A 128 -4.60 13.28 -8.58
CA ILE A 128 -5.43 12.09 -8.81
C ILE A 128 -6.87 12.51 -8.55
N HIS A 129 -7.72 12.39 -9.57
CA HIS A 129 -9.14 12.64 -9.43
C HIS A 129 -9.83 11.43 -8.82
N ILE A 130 -10.70 11.64 -7.84
CA ILE A 130 -11.41 10.58 -7.13
C ILE A 130 -12.91 10.78 -7.33
N SER A 131 -13.56 9.71 -7.74
CA SER A 131 -15.00 9.65 -7.90
C SER A 131 -15.55 8.43 -7.16
N TYR A 132 -16.65 8.63 -6.45
CA TYR A 132 -17.38 7.55 -5.80
C TYR A 132 -18.79 7.52 -6.37
N SER A 133 -19.14 6.42 -7.05
CA SER A 133 -20.47 6.25 -7.61
C SER A 133 -20.83 4.76 -7.66
N GLN A 134 -22.11 4.43 -7.49
CA GLN A 134 -22.61 3.04 -7.54
C GLN A 134 -21.82 2.06 -6.66
N ASN A 135 -21.38 2.53 -5.48
CA ASN A 135 -20.60 1.73 -4.53
C ASN A 135 -19.20 1.30 -5.03
N SER A 136 -18.71 1.96 -6.08
CA SER A 136 -17.36 1.81 -6.62
C SER A 136 -16.57 3.11 -6.45
N LEU A 137 -15.28 2.98 -6.11
CA LEU A 137 -14.36 4.10 -5.98
C LEU A 137 -13.37 4.07 -7.14
N VAL A 138 -13.44 5.09 -8.00
CA VAL A 138 -12.71 5.16 -9.25
C VAL A 138 -11.78 6.37 -9.26
N LEU A 139 -10.52 6.10 -9.57
CA LEU A 139 -9.42 7.06 -9.72
C LEU A 139 -9.25 7.42 -11.19
N ASN A 140 -9.10 8.70 -11.49
CA ASN A 140 -8.92 9.26 -12.83
C ASN A 140 -9.96 8.77 -13.86
N ASN A 141 -11.18 8.48 -13.41
CA ASN A 141 -12.27 7.92 -14.22
C ASN A 141 -11.91 6.61 -14.93
N LYS A 142 -10.89 5.87 -14.44
CA LYS A 142 -10.35 4.67 -15.11
C LYS A 142 -10.05 3.53 -14.16
N ALA A 143 -9.31 3.76 -13.08
CA ALA A 143 -8.83 2.70 -12.19
C ALA A 143 -9.75 2.54 -10.99
N GLU A 144 -10.27 1.35 -10.76
CA GLU A 144 -11.10 1.03 -9.60
C GLU A 144 -10.25 0.56 -8.42
N VAL A 145 -10.59 0.99 -7.20
CA VAL A 145 -10.04 0.42 -5.96
C VAL A 145 -10.73 -0.91 -5.66
N ILE A 146 -10.01 -2.00 -5.85
CA ILE A 146 -10.52 -3.38 -5.71
C ILE A 146 -10.26 -3.99 -4.33
N LEU A 147 -9.21 -3.55 -3.63
CA LEU A 147 -8.95 -3.91 -2.24
C LEU A 147 -8.51 -2.63 -1.51
N SER A 148 -9.16 -2.30 -0.41
CA SER A 148 -8.85 -1.08 0.35
C SER A 148 -8.35 -1.38 1.76
N ASP A 149 -7.84 -0.34 2.40
CA ASP A 149 -7.57 -0.30 3.83
C ASP A 149 -6.55 -1.35 4.29
N ALA A 150 -5.54 -1.62 3.45
CA ALA A 150 -4.35 -2.31 3.90
C ALA A 150 -3.47 -1.35 4.71
N VAL A 151 -3.84 -1.17 5.99
CA VAL A 151 -3.14 -0.31 6.95
C VAL A 151 -1.75 -0.88 7.29
N SER A 152 -0.77 0.00 7.39
CA SER A 152 0.65 -0.23 7.72
C SER A 152 1.11 0.81 8.76
N THR A 153 2.31 0.64 9.33
CA THR A 153 2.82 1.54 10.38
C THR A 153 3.06 2.98 9.93
N ASN A 154 3.32 3.21 8.64
CA ASN A 154 3.59 4.52 8.07
C ASN A 154 2.56 4.94 7.00
N GLY A 155 1.38 4.30 6.93
CA GLY A 155 0.32 4.69 6.01
C GLY A 155 -0.64 3.58 5.62
N VAL A 156 -1.25 3.70 4.44
CA VAL A 156 -2.27 2.79 3.91
C VAL A 156 -2.02 2.46 2.45
N ILE A 157 -2.31 1.21 2.08
CA ILE A 157 -2.26 0.70 0.72
C ILE A 157 -3.69 0.39 0.25
N HIS A 158 -4.02 0.85 -0.95
CA HIS A 158 -5.21 0.47 -1.71
C HIS A 158 -4.76 -0.21 -3.00
N VAL A 159 -5.27 -1.39 -3.31
CA VAL A 159 -4.97 -2.08 -4.57
C VAL A 159 -5.96 -1.65 -5.63
N ILE A 160 -5.45 -1.34 -6.82
CA ILE A 160 -6.24 -0.90 -7.98
C ILE A 160 -6.08 -1.85 -9.17
N ASP A 161 -7.04 -1.83 -10.09
CA ASP A 161 -7.11 -2.71 -11.25
C ASP A 161 -6.42 -2.16 -12.51
N GLN A 162 -5.93 -0.92 -12.49
CA GLN A 162 -5.24 -0.28 -13.61
C GLN A 162 -4.05 0.57 -13.15
N ILE A 163 -3.10 0.79 -14.05
CA ILE A 163 -1.97 1.69 -13.81
C ILE A 163 -2.43 3.14 -14.04
N LEU A 164 -2.28 3.98 -13.01
CA LEU A 164 -2.45 5.42 -13.11
C LEU A 164 -1.28 6.02 -13.90
N VAL A 165 -1.59 7.00 -14.75
CA VAL A 165 -0.61 7.73 -15.54
C VAL A 165 -0.90 9.23 -15.35
N PRO A 166 0.12 10.06 -15.08
CA PRO A 166 0.00 11.51 -15.03
C PRO A 166 -0.62 12.11 -16.31
#